data_AF-A0A2D4IYH2-F1
#
_entry.id   AF-A0A2D4IYH2-F1
#
_cell.length_a   1.000
_cell.length_b   1.000
_cell.length_c   1.000
_cell.angle_alpha   90.00
_cell.angle_beta   90.00
_cell.angle_gamma   90.00
#
_symmetry.space_group_name_H-M   'P 1'
#
loop_
_entity.id
_entity.type
_entity.pdbx_description
1 polymer ?
#
loop_
_entity_poly.entity_id
_entity_poly.type
_entity_poly.pdbx_seq_one_letter_code
_entity_poly.pdbx_strand_id
1 'polypeptide(L)'
;EFDDQTLYRSVIGSLLYISTWTRPDISLSVNLLSRHVGKAKEFHWKCIKKLLRYLQHTKSLSLLLEPTHTDIAELCCYTDADWASDKSRRSTSGYIMFLNGCPVFWKVLKQNFVSCSSTEAE
;
A
#
# COMPACT_ATOMS: atom_id res chain seq x y z
N GLU A 1 21.83 -12.20 6.27
CA GLU A 1 20.75 -11.74 5.36
C GLU A 1 19.54 -12.64 5.62
N PHE A 2 18.44 -12.55 4.86
CA PHE A 2 17.46 -13.64 4.90
C PHE A 2 17.89 -14.71 3.89
N ASP A 3 17.96 -15.96 4.32
CA ASP A 3 18.59 -17.02 3.51
C ASP A 3 17.77 -17.36 2.25
N ASP A 4 16.44 -17.25 2.29
CA ASP A 4 15.56 -17.59 1.16
C ASP A 4 14.94 -16.35 0.48
N GLN A 5 15.69 -15.74 -0.43
CA GLN A 5 15.20 -14.60 -1.20
C GLN A 5 14.05 -14.96 -2.16
N THR A 6 13.93 -16.24 -2.56
CA THR A 6 12.89 -16.69 -3.48
C THR A 6 11.53 -16.76 -2.79
N LEU A 7 11.50 -17.28 -1.57
CA LEU A 7 10.31 -17.27 -0.72
C LEU A 7 9.87 -15.83 -0.42
N TYR A 8 10.81 -14.94 -0.09
CA TYR A 8 10.50 -13.53 0.16
C TYR A 8 9.78 -12.89 -1.05
N ARG A 9 10.32 -13.09 -2.26
CA ARG A 9 9.73 -12.60 -3.51
C ARG A 9 8.33 -13.14 -3.76
N SER A 10 8.15 -14.44 -3.58
CA SER A 10 6.86 -15.11 -3.78
C SER A 10 5.79 -14.54 -2.84
N VAL A 11 6.11 -14.42 -1.55
CA VAL A 11 5.18 -13.87 -0.54
C VAL A 11 4.85 -12.41 -0.82
N ILE A 12 5.82 -11.59 -1.22
CA ILE A 12 5.56 -10.20 -1.61
C ILE A 12 4.64 -10.12 -2.83
N GLY A 13 4.81 -11.00 -3.83
CA GLY A 13 3.92 -11.06 -4.98
C GLY A 13 2.47 -11.35 -4.58
N SER A 14 2.26 -12.33 -3.70
CA SER A 14 0.93 -12.65 -3.17
C SER A 14 0.33 -11.50 -2.35
N LEU A 15 1.14 -10.85 -1.51
CA LEU A 15 0.72 -9.68 -0.74
C LEU A 15 0.37 -8.49 -1.63
N LEU A 16 1.08 -8.30 -2.73
CA LEU A 16 0.79 -7.25 -3.71
C LEU A 16 -0.57 -7.47 -4.35
N TYR A 17 -0.90 -8.70 -4.72
CA TYR A 17 -2.22 -9.05 -5.24
C TYR A 17 -3.34 -8.70 -4.24
N ILE A 18 -3.21 -9.15 -2.98
CA ILE A 18 -4.20 -8.87 -1.93
C ILE A 18 -4.34 -7.36 -1.72
N SER A 19 -3.21 -6.66 -1.64
CA SER A 19 -3.15 -5.21 -1.45
C SER A 19 -3.84 -4.46 -2.58
N THR A 20 -3.62 -4.82 -3.84
CA THR A 20 -4.17 -4.09 -4.99
C THR A 20 -5.67 -4.32 -5.18
N TRP A 21 -6.17 -5.52 -4.85
CA TRP A 21 -7.55 -5.89 -5.20
C TRP A 21 -8.54 -5.83 -4.04
N THR A 22 -8.10 -6.08 -2.81
CA THR A 22 -9.03 -6.35 -1.70
C THR A 22 -8.74 -5.59 -0.41
N ARG A 23 -7.48 -5.20 -0.18
CA ARG A 23 -7.02 -4.69 1.11
C ARG A 23 -6.21 -3.40 0.96
N PRO A 24 -6.85 -2.24 0.80
CA PRO A 24 -6.16 -0.95 0.71
C PRO A 24 -5.32 -0.65 1.96
N ASP A 25 -5.78 -1.10 3.13
CA ASP A 25 -5.17 -0.91 4.45
C ASP A 25 -3.72 -1.44 4.55
N ILE A 26 -3.36 -2.49 3.80
CA ILE A 26 -2.00 -3.04 3.83
C ILE A 26 -1.06 -2.41 2.79
N SER A 27 -1.55 -1.53 1.91
CA SER A 27 -0.82 -1.08 0.72
C SER A 27 0.50 -0.40 1.03
N LEU A 28 0.53 0.43 2.08
CA LEU A 28 1.77 1.07 2.52
C LEU A 28 2.79 0.04 3.02
N SER A 29 2.36 -0.91 3.84
CA SER A 29 3.23 -1.97 4.38
C SER A 29 3.84 -2.82 3.27
N VAL A 30 3.04 -3.21 2.28
CA VAL A 30 3.50 -3.96 1.11
C VAL A 30 4.46 -3.13 0.25
N ASN A 31 4.17 -1.84 0.04
CA ASN A 31 5.05 -0.93 -0.69
C ASN A 31 6.43 -0.81 -0.03
N LEU A 32 6.48 -0.68 1.31
CA LEU A 32 7.75 -0.58 2.03
C LEU A 32 8.56 -1.90 1.96
N LEU A 33 7.89 -3.04 2.10
CA LEU A 33 8.55 -4.35 2.07
C LEU A 33 9.02 -4.75 0.66
N SER A 34 8.31 -4.33 -0.39
CA SER A 34 8.68 -4.63 -1.77
C SER A 34 9.97 -3.92 -2.21
N ARG A 35 10.30 -2.76 -1.62
CA ARG A 35 11.57 -2.04 -1.85
C ARG A 35 12.81 -2.89 -1.51
N HIS A 36 12.66 -3.88 -0.63
CA HIS A 36 13.78 -4.71 -0.14
C HIS A 36 13.88 -6.10 -0.79
N VAL A 37 13.11 -6.36 -1.86
CA VAL A 37 13.08 -7.65 -2.58
C VAL A 37 14.44 -8.08 -3.15
N GLY A 38 15.33 -7.13 -3.44
CA GLY A 38 16.67 -7.42 -3.93
C GLY A 38 17.64 -7.96 -2.86
N LYS A 39 17.50 -7.49 -1.62
CA LYS A 39 18.36 -7.84 -0.48
C LYS A 39 17.55 -7.83 0.81
N ALA A 40 16.71 -8.85 1.00
CA ALA A 40 15.90 -8.96 2.19
C ALA A 40 16.77 -9.38 3.40
N LYS A 41 16.45 -8.84 4.57
CA LYS A 41 17.06 -9.12 5.87
C LYS A 41 16.04 -9.81 6.75
N GLU A 42 16.49 -10.50 7.79
CA GLU A 42 15.59 -11.13 8.77
C GLU A 42 14.57 -10.17 9.36
N PHE A 43 14.96 -8.91 9.57
CA PHE A 43 14.04 -7.86 10.01
C PHE A 43 12.83 -7.71 9.07
N HIS A 44 13.06 -7.64 7.75
CA HIS A 44 11.99 -7.53 6.76
C HIS A 44 11.10 -8.79 6.76
N TRP A 45 11.69 -9.96 6.98
CA TRP A 45 10.92 -11.20 7.12
C TRP A 45 10.03 -11.23 8.37
N LYS A 46 10.53 -10.70 9.52
CA LYS A 46 9.71 -10.53 10.73
C LYS A 46 8.52 -9.59 10.48
N CYS A 47 8.72 -8.52 9.72
CA CYS A 47 7.65 -7.62 9.30
C CYS A 47 6.62 -8.31 8.40
N ILE A 48 7.05 -9.10 7.40
CA ILE A 48 6.13 -9.92 6.58
C ILE A 48 5.29 -10.86 7.46
N LYS A 49 5.92 -11.58 8.39
CA LYS A 49 5.18 -12.47 9.30
C LYS A 49 4.16 -11.70 10.15
N LYS A 50 4.47 -10.47 10.58
CA LYS A 50 3.53 -9.60 11.29
C LYS A 50 2.35 -9.23 10.41
N LEU A 51 2.61 -8.86 9.15
CA LEU A 51 1.57 -8.52 8.18
C LEU A 51 0.66 -9.71 7.86
N LEU A 52 1.23 -10.91 7.69
CA LEU A 52 0.45 -12.14 7.48
C LEU A 52 -0.42 -12.49 8.69
N ARG A 53 0.09 -12.34 9.92
CA ARG A 53 -0.72 -12.50 11.14
C ARG A 53 -1.86 -11.49 11.22
N TYR A 54 -1.60 -10.24 10.83
CA TYR A 54 -2.63 -9.20 10.76
C TYR A 54 -3.73 -9.58 9.76
N LEU A 55 -3.38 -10.02 8.55
CA LEU A 55 -4.33 -10.50 7.55
C LEU A 55 -5.16 -11.68 8.07
N GLN A 56 -4.52 -12.63 8.76
CA GLN A 56 -5.22 -13.78 9.32
C GLN A 56 -6.22 -13.39 10.41
N HIS A 57 -5.85 -12.43 11.27
CA HIS A 57 -6.72 -11.94 12.33
C HIS A 57 -7.87 -11.08 11.79
N THR A 58 -7.64 -10.38 10.67
CA THR A 58 -8.60 -9.47 10.03
C THR A 58 -9.23 -10.07 8.78
N LYS A 59 -9.27 -11.40 8.67
CA LYS A 59 -9.82 -12.10 7.50
C LYS A 59 -11.30 -11.83 7.25
N SER A 60 -12.02 -11.35 8.25
CA SER A 60 -13.44 -10.97 8.17
C SER A 60 -13.66 -9.55 7.64
N LEU A 61 -12.62 -8.73 7.53
CA LEU A 61 -12.73 -7.41 6.90
C LEU A 61 -12.95 -7.59 5.40
N SER A 62 -13.91 -6.84 4.87
CA SER A 62 -14.26 -6.80 3.45
C SER A 62 -14.51 -5.36 3.02
N LEU A 63 -14.44 -5.12 1.70
CA LEU A 63 -14.84 -3.85 1.13
C LEU A 63 -16.35 -3.80 1.02
N LEU A 64 -16.95 -2.77 1.62
CA LEU A 64 -18.36 -2.47 1.44
C LEU A 64 -18.52 -1.75 0.10
N LEU A 65 -19.21 -2.40 -0.84
CA LEU A 65 -19.52 -1.85 -2.16
C LEU A 65 -21.01 -1.52 -2.23
N GLU A 66 -21.39 -0.43 -1.56
CA GLU A 66 -22.75 0.10 -1.56
C GLU A 66 -22.75 1.43 -2.31
N PRO A 67 -23.02 1.44 -3.62
CA PRO A 67 -22.95 2.67 -4.40
C PRO A 67 -24.13 3.57 -4.07
N THR A 68 -23.86 4.86 -3.90
CA THR A 68 -24.92 5.86 -3.83
C THR A 68 -25.63 5.92 -5.17
N HIS A 69 -26.96 5.77 -5.15
CA HIS A 69 -27.78 5.87 -6.35
C HIS A 69 -28.04 7.34 -6.69
N THR A 70 -27.29 7.86 -7.65
CA THR A 70 -27.45 9.20 -8.21
C THR A 70 -27.58 9.12 -9.73
N ASP A 71 -28.30 10.06 -10.35
CA ASP A 71 -28.47 10.12 -11.81
C ASP A 71 -27.15 10.40 -12.55
N ILE A 72 -26.15 10.90 -11.83
CA ILE A 72 -24.81 11.23 -12.34
C ILE A 72 -23.79 10.37 -11.59
N ALA A 73 -22.84 9.78 -12.32
CA ALA A 73 -21.72 9.06 -11.72
C ALA A 73 -20.75 10.06 -11.06
N GLU A 74 -20.50 9.89 -9.77
CA GLU A 74 -19.58 10.70 -8.98
C GLU A 74 -18.25 9.96 -8.79
N LEU A 75 -17.15 10.59 -9.21
CA LEU A 75 -15.80 10.08 -8.99
C LEU A 75 -15.07 11.01 -8.00
N CYS A 76 -14.79 10.49 -6.80
CA CYS A 76 -14.02 11.20 -5.78
C CYS A 76 -12.61 10.61 -5.69
N CYS A 77 -11.59 11.45 -5.55
CA CYS A 77 -10.22 11.02 -5.30
C CYS A 77 -9.71 11.68 -4.03
N TYR A 78 -9.16 10.87 -3.13
CA TYR A 78 -8.45 11.34 -1.94
C TYR A 78 -6.97 11.03 -2.11
N THR A 79 -6.13 12.00 -1.80
CA THR A 79 -4.68 11.91 -1.92
C THR A 79 -4.04 12.35 -0.61
N ASP A 80 -2.97 11.69 -0.23
CA ASP A 80 -2.16 12.06 0.94
C ASP A 80 -0.68 11.77 0.64
N ALA A 81 0.22 12.53 1.26
CA ALA A 81 1.65 12.38 1.06
C ALA A 81 2.44 12.52 2.36
N ASP A 82 3.27 11.52 2.65
CA ASP A 82 4.23 11.56 3.73
C ASP A 82 5.55 12.17 3.24
N TRP A 83 5.96 13.28 3.86
CA TRP A 83 7.21 13.99 3.57
C TRP A 83 8.45 13.29 4.15
N ALA A 84 9.42 13.02 3.27
CA ALA A 84 10.77 12.56 3.63
C ALA A 84 10.85 11.27 4.49
N SER A 85 9.81 10.43 4.44
CA SER A 85 9.70 9.15 5.18
C SER A 85 10.81 8.13 4.89
N ASP A 86 11.43 8.19 3.70
CA ASP A 86 12.48 7.26 3.31
C ASP A 86 13.88 7.82 3.62
N LYS A 87 14.88 6.94 3.81
CA LYS A 87 16.30 7.31 3.99
C LYS A 87 16.84 8.14 2.84
N SER A 88 16.27 7.99 1.65
CA SER A 88 16.59 8.82 0.48
C SER A 88 15.89 10.19 0.48
N ARG A 89 15.23 10.59 1.58
CA ARG A 89 14.42 11.81 1.73
C ARG A 89 13.27 11.94 0.72
N ARG A 90 12.90 10.83 0.07
CA ARG A 90 11.81 10.80 -0.90
C ARG A 90 10.50 10.55 -0.19
N SER A 91 9.49 11.34 -0.53
CA SER A 91 8.15 11.24 0.01
C SER A 91 7.43 9.99 -0.51
N THR A 92 6.42 9.54 0.22
CA THR A 92 5.53 8.45 -0.21
C THR A 92 4.13 9.02 -0.34
N SER A 93 3.57 8.97 -1.55
CA SER A 93 2.21 9.43 -1.82
C SER A 93 1.27 8.24 -1.90
N GLY A 94 0.10 8.38 -1.31
CA GLY A 94 -1.02 7.46 -1.39
C GLY A 94 -2.22 8.14 -2.02
N TYR A 95 -3.02 7.39 -2.75
CA TYR A 95 -4.34 7.85 -3.17
C TYR A 95 -5.35 6.72 -3.20
N ILE A 96 -6.62 7.08 -3.07
CA ILE A 96 -7.77 6.19 -3.19
C ILE A 96 -8.89 6.90 -3.94
N MET A 97 -9.48 6.20 -4.90
CA MET A 97 -10.55 6.67 -5.76
C MET A 97 -11.84 5.93 -5.42
N PHE A 98 -12.92 6.69 -5.27
CA PHE A 98 -14.26 6.20 -5.02
C PHE A 98 -15.16 6.53 -6.20
N LEU A 99 -15.92 5.56 -6.66
CA LEU A 99 -17.00 5.74 -7.63
C LEU A 99 -18.32 5.55 -6.91
N ASN A 100 -19.16 6.59 -6.88
CA ASN A 100 -20.44 6.61 -6.16
C ASN A 100 -20.30 6.13 -4.71
N GLY A 101 -19.24 6.55 -4.01
CA GLY A 101 -18.97 6.12 -2.63
C GLY A 101 -18.32 4.73 -2.47
N CYS A 102 -18.10 3.97 -3.55
CA CYS A 102 -17.41 2.68 -3.51
C CYS A 102 -15.93 2.80 -3.89
N PRO A 103 -14.98 2.25 -3.13
CA PRO A 103 -13.56 2.29 -3.50
C PRO A 103 -13.31 1.42 -4.74
N VAL A 104 -12.83 2.03 -5.81
CA VAL A 104 -12.55 1.36 -7.10
C VAL A 104 -11.07 1.20 -7.39
N PHE A 105 -10.24 2.09 -6.86
CA PHE A 105 -8.81 2.07 -7.12
C PHE A 105 -8.03 2.73 -5.99
N TRP A 106 -6.86 2.21 -5.67
CA TRP A 106 -5.95 2.83 -4.72
C TRP A 106 -4.51 2.44 -5.03
N LYS A 107 -3.58 3.28 -4.62
CA LYS A 107 -2.15 3.01 -4.81
C LYS A 107 -1.32 3.77 -3.80
N VAL A 108 -0.21 3.16 -3.41
CA VAL A 108 0.86 3.82 -2.65
C VAL A 108 2.13 3.78 -3.49
N LEU A 109 2.80 4.92 -3.61
CA LEU A 109 3.91 5.17 -4.50
C LEU A 109 5.03 5.90 -3.76
N LYS A 110 6.26 5.48 -3.99
CA LYS A 110 7.42 6.29 -3.63
C LYS A 110 7.59 7.37 -4.72
N GLN A 111 7.68 8.64 -4.33
CA GLN A 111 7.93 9.71 -5.30
C GLN A 111 9.33 9.58 -5.93
N ASN A 112 9.44 10.00 -7.19
CA ASN A 112 10.71 9.98 -7.92
C ASN A 112 11.64 11.13 -7.50
N PHE A 113 11.06 12.22 -7.01
CA PHE A 113 11.72 13.46 -6.64
C PHE A 113 11.83 13.58 -5.11
N VAL A 114 12.69 14.48 -4.65
CA VAL A 114 12.83 14.83 -3.23
C VAL A 114 12.10 16.14 -3.00
N SER A 115 10.98 16.11 -2.29
CA SER A 115 10.24 17.32 -1.92
C SER A 115 10.97 18.06 -0.79
N CYS A 116 11.07 19.38 -0.89
CA CYS A 116 11.70 20.23 0.10
C CYS A 116 10.73 20.66 1.22
N SER A 117 9.42 20.44 1.05
CA SER A 117 8.37 20.68 2.04
C SER A 117 7.25 19.65 1.95
N SER A 118 6.34 19.62 2.94
CA SER A 118 5.12 18.80 2.90
C SER A 118 4.15 19.28 1.81
N THR A 119 4.01 20.59 1.61
CA THR A 119 3.15 21.18 0.57
C THR A 119 3.62 20.84 -0.85
N GLU A 120 4.91 20.60 -1.04
CA GLU A 120 5.46 20.13 -2.32
C GLU A 120 5.35 18.61 -2.48
N ALA A 121 5.12 17.88 -1.38
CA ALA A 121 4.93 16.44 -1.42
C ALA A 121 3.47 16.06 -1.74
N GLU A 122 2.51 16.88 -1.30
CA GLU A 122 1.09 16.82 -1.70
C GLU A 122 0.88 17.19 -3.17
#